data_AF-A0A3S3PE53-F1
#
_entry.id   AF-A0A3S3PE53-F1
#
_cell.length_a   1.000
_cell.length_b   1.000
_cell.length_c   1.000
_cell.angle_alpha   90.00
_cell.angle_beta   90.00
_cell.angle_gamma   90.00
#
_symmetry.space_group_name_H-M   'P 1'
#
loop_
_entity.id
_entity.type
_entity.pdbx_description
1 polymer ?
#
loop_
_entity_poly.entity_id
_entity_poly.type
_entity_poly.pdbx_seq_one_letter_code
_entity_poly.pdbx_strand_id
1 'polypeptide(L)'
;MNIEDSREERGNTEEKFSKTKDKGKSRKKKADEKMDKKKESLVLNDEKKKLVRFYESFGHVPSNSPDSRKRCEICRNLTKIVCSKCNVSVCLTNSKNCFEFFHQMKEKIEFKEPNNPFYRPQFKNIIIEGNKGAGKASFFKFLDDNCNSLSLFDLREVVVNITDQKLIDLLENQARDPPRWSYAVQSFIYMCFLDRNTAPANEKVVVENLSLLSAHECYTSSFLEANYLTPSEYSDLCFAYSIPRLASGGIRENTEIHKI
;
A
#
# COMPACT_ATOMS: atom_id res chain seq x y z
N MET A 1 -57.93 85.92 -1.39
CA MET A 1 -57.03 86.54 -0.40
C MET A 1 -55.60 86.24 -0.84
N ASN A 2 -54.87 87.26 -1.29
CA ASN A 2 -53.49 87.64 -0.90
C ASN A 2 -52.54 86.47 -0.54
N ILE A 3 -51.31 86.31 -1.04
CA ILE A 3 -50.24 87.22 -1.53
C ILE A 3 -49.15 86.24 -2.09
N GLU A 4 -48.62 86.47 -3.31
CA GLU A 4 -47.20 86.79 -3.64
C GLU A 4 -46.14 86.16 -2.71
N ASP A 5 -45.05 85.54 -3.17
CA ASP A 5 -43.89 86.16 -3.83
C ASP A 5 -42.87 85.01 -4.10
N SER A 6 -42.34 84.81 -5.32
CA SER A 6 -41.03 85.30 -5.81
C SER A 6 -39.81 84.64 -5.10
N ARG A 7 -38.68 84.31 -5.72
CA ARG A 7 -38.00 84.83 -6.91
C ARG A 7 -36.78 83.94 -7.25
N GLU A 8 -36.52 83.83 -8.55
CA GLU A 8 -35.22 83.87 -9.26
C GLU A 8 -34.05 82.90 -8.95
N GLU A 9 -33.87 82.04 -9.96
CA GLU A 9 -32.64 81.66 -10.68
C GLU A 9 -31.29 82.30 -10.29
N ARG A 10 -30.24 81.45 -10.27
CA ARG A 10 -29.02 81.58 -11.12
C ARG A 10 -28.03 80.44 -10.85
N GLY A 11 -27.37 79.96 -11.91
CA GLY A 11 -25.99 79.47 -11.81
C GLY A 11 -25.74 78.04 -12.31
N ASN A 12 -25.52 77.92 -13.61
CA ASN A 12 -24.98 76.76 -14.32
C ASN A 12 -23.49 76.52 -13.94
N THR A 13 -23.04 75.26 -13.82
CA THR A 13 -21.79 74.73 -14.45
C THR A 13 -21.62 73.21 -14.24
N GLU A 14 -21.61 72.51 -15.38
CA GLU A 14 -20.76 71.37 -15.79
C GLU A 14 -20.77 70.05 -14.96
N GLU A 15 -21.34 68.94 -15.44
CA GLU A 15 -20.84 67.91 -16.40
C GLU A 15 -20.65 66.59 -15.59
N LYS A 16 -20.99 65.35 -15.99
CA LYS A 16 -21.21 64.72 -17.30
C LYS A 16 -21.88 63.34 -17.07
N PHE A 17 -22.83 62.99 -17.96
CA PHE A 17 -23.04 61.71 -18.68
C PHE A 17 -23.10 60.36 -17.90
N SER A 18 -23.99 59.40 -18.17
CA SER A 18 -24.60 59.00 -19.45
C SER A 18 -25.77 58.00 -19.27
N LYS A 19 -26.56 57.90 -20.34
CA LYS A 19 -27.89 57.28 -20.47
C LYS A 19 -27.89 55.75 -20.63
N THR A 20 -28.99 55.17 -20.19
CA THR A 20 -29.49 53.81 -20.48
C THR A 20 -30.26 53.74 -21.82
N LYS A 21 -30.14 52.61 -22.53
CA LYS A 21 -31.23 51.78 -23.11
C LYS A 21 -30.70 50.78 -24.15
N ASP A 22 -30.97 49.49 -23.95
CA ASP A 22 -31.82 48.66 -24.85
C ASP A 22 -31.74 47.16 -24.47
N LYS A 23 -32.88 46.60 -24.06
CA LYS A 23 -33.07 45.19 -23.69
C LYS A 23 -33.94 44.52 -24.75
N GLY A 24 -33.36 43.65 -25.58
CA GLY A 24 -34.16 42.77 -26.43
C GLY A 24 -33.41 42.16 -27.60
N LYS A 25 -32.45 41.25 -27.36
CA LYS A 25 -31.95 40.29 -28.38
C LYS A 25 -31.03 39.16 -27.88
N SER A 26 -30.66 39.08 -26.59
CA SER A 26 -29.62 38.14 -26.12
C SER A 26 -30.09 36.76 -25.59
N ARG A 27 -31.39 36.45 -25.58
CA ARG A 27 -31.89 35.23 -24.92
C ARG A 27 -31.85 33.95 -25.76
N LYS A 28 -31.78 34.02 -27.09
CA LYS A 28 -31.84 32.81 -27.95
C LYS A 28 -30.46 32.17 -28.22
N LYS A 29 -29.39 32.98 -28.33
CA LYS A 29 -28.01 32.46 -28.56
C LYS A 29 -27.40 31.71 -27.36
N LYS A 30 -27.87 31.99 -26.13
CA LYS A 30 -27.37 31.33 -24.90
C LYS A 30 -27.96 29.94 -24.62
N ALA A 31 -29.01 29.54 -25.34
CA ALA A 31 -29.60 28.21 -25.20
C ALA A 31 -28.83 27.17 -26.01
N ASP A 32 -28.42 27.53 -27.23
CA ASP A 32 -27.73 26.61 -28.14
C ASP A 32 -26.26 26.39 -27.72
N GLU A 33 -25.53 27.42 -27.25
CA GLU A 33 -24.19 27.26 -26.65
C GLU A 33 -24.18 26.46 -25.33
N LYS A 34 -25.34 26.30 -24.67
CA LYS A 34 -25.47 25.48 -23.46
C LYS A 34 -25.76 24.01 -23.76
N MET A 35 -26.15 23.66 -24.98
CA MET A 35 -26.35 22.26 -25.37
C MET A 35 -25.06 21.57 -25.80
N ASP A 36 -24.08 22.29 -26.34
CA ASP A 36 -22.80 21.69 -26.77
C ASP A 36 -21.80 21.45 -25.63
N LYS A 37 -21.95 22.11 -24.48
CA LYS A 37 -21.13 21.82 -23.28
C LYS A 37 -21.58 20.60 -22.47
N LYS A 38 -22.63 19.89 -22.89
CA LYS A 38 -23.21 18.76 -22.15
C LYS A 38 -22.71 17.39 -22.62
N LYS A 39 -21.78 17.36 -23.57
CA LYS A 39 -21.18 16.14 -24.14
C LYS A 39 -19.66 16.03 -23.94
N GLU A 40 -19.07 16.80 -23.02
CA GLU A 40 -17.78 16.39 -22.46
C GLU A 40 -18.03 15.19 -21.54
N SER A 41 -17.88 14.00 -22.10
CA SER A 41 -17.49 12.83 -21.32
C SER A 41 -16.34 13.28 -20.42
N LEU A 42 -16.58 13.33 -19.11
CA LEU A 42 -15.58 13.69 -18.11
C LEU A 42 -14.43 12.69 -18.19
N VAL A 43 -13.43 13.00 -19.02
CA VAL A 43 -12.18 12.27 -19.07
C VAL A 43 -11.53 12.50 -17.71
N LEU A 44 -11.42 11.42 -16.93
CA LEU A 44 -10.70 11.45 -15.66
C LEU A 44 -9.25 11.88 -15.90
N ASN A 45 -8.64 12.57 -14.94
CA ASN A 45 -7.20 12.82 -14.99
C ASN A 45 -6.41 11.49 -14.96
N ASP A 46 -5.15 11.53 -15.38
CA ASP A 46 -4.37 10.29 -15.58
C ASP A 46 -4.05 9.57 -14.27
N GLU A 47 -3.92 10.29 -13.16
CA GLU A 47 -3.79 9.68 -11.82
C GLU A 47 -5.02 8.85 -11.46
N LYS A 48 -6.23 9.37 -11.68
CA LYS A 48 -7.47 8.62 -11.42
C LYS A 48 -7.67 7.47 -12.39
N LYS A 49 -7.22 7.58 -13.64
CA LYS A 49 -7.21 6.44 -14.57
C LYS A 49 -6.29 5.32 -14.09
N LYS A 50 -5.08 5.65 -13.64
CA LYS A 50 -4.14 4.66 -13.06
C LYS A 50 -4.75 3.97 -11.85
N LEU A 51 -5.41 4.73 -10.99
CA LEU A 51 -6.09 4.21 -9.81
C LEU A 51 -7.26 3.28 -10.17
N VAL A 52 -8.09 3.67 -11.13
CA VAL A 52 -9.17 2.81 -11.61
C VAL A 52 -8.61 1.50 -12.14
N ARG A 53 -7.55 1.53 -12.95
CA ARG A 53 -6.87 0.33 -13.45
C ARG A 53 -6.31 -0.54 -12.32
N PHE A 54 -5.76 0.07 -11.27
CA PHE A 54 -5.29 -0.67 -10.09
C PHE A 54 -6.43 -1.45 -9.45
N TYR A 55 -7.55 -0.80 -9.14
CA TYR A 55 -8.71 -1.48 -8.52
C TYR A 55 -9.45 -2.44 -9.47
N GLU A 56 -9.42 -2.20 -10.79
CA GLU A 56 -9.91 -3.13 -11.79
C GLU A 56 -9.17 -4.48 -11.74
N SER A 57 -7.86 -4.49 -11.43
CA SER A 57 -7.10 -5.75 -11.29
C SER A 57 -7.60 -6.62 -10.11
N PHE A 58 -8.27 -6.02 -9.13
CA PHE A 58 -8.93 -6.70 -8.01
C PHE A 58 -10.45 -6.93 -8.26
N GLY A 59 -10.93 -6.69 -9.47
CA GLY A 59 -12.33 -6.84 -9.89
C GLY A 59 -13.24 -5.66 -9.53
N HIS A 60 -12.71 -4.58 -8.96
CA HIS A 60 -13.49 -3.39 -8.60
C HIS A 60 -13.57 -2.44 -9.81
N VAL A 61 -14.60 -2.63 -10.65
CA VAL A 61 -14.79 -1.83 -11.87
C VAL A 61 -15.85 -0.73 -11.64
N PRO A 62 -15.54 0.55 -11.85
CA PRO A 62 -16.54 1.62 -11.85
C PRO A 62 -17.37 1.57 -13.14
N SER A 63 -18.67 1.37 -13.01
CA SER A 63 -19.64 1.36 -14.10
C SER A 63 -20.70 2.44 -13.90
N ASN A 64 -21.34 2.87 -14.99
CA ASN A 64 -22.51 3.74 -14.89
C ASN A 64 -23.74 2.91 -14.57
N SER A 65 -24.44 3.29 -13.49
CA SER A 65 -25.75 2.76 -13.16
C SER A 65 -26.72 3.01 -14.31
N PRO A 66 -27.43 1.98 -14.79
CA PRO A 66 -28.52 2.16 -15.76
C PRO A 66 -29.72 2.88 -15.14
N ASP A 67 -29.89 2.78 -13.82
CA ASP A 67 -30.95 3.47 -13.06
C ASP A 67 -30.67 4.98 -12.87
N SER A 68 -31.66 5.68 -12.30
CA SER A 68 -31.53 7.05 -11.83
C SER A 68 -30.32 7.25 -10.88
N ARG A 69 -29.86 8.50 -10.74
CA ARG A 69 -28.73 8.84 -9.86
C ARG A 69 -29.02 8.40 -8.42
N LYS A 70 -28.13 7.59 -7.84
CA LYS A 70 -28.19 7.15 -6.45
C LYS A 70 -27.28 8.03 -5.57
N ARG A 71 -27.50 8.04 -4.25
CA ARG A 71 -26.64 8.79 -3.32
C ARG A 71 -25.33 8.02 -3.11
N CYS A 72 -24.23 8.76 -3.11
CA CYS A 72 -22.90 8.24 -2.81
C CYS A 72 -22.83 7.76 -1.36
N GLU A 73 -22.25 6.59 -1.12
CA GLU A 73 -22.18 6.02 0.23
C GLU A 73 -21.32 6.85 1.19
N ILE A 74 -20.26 7.47 0.66
CA ILE A 74 -19.31 8.26 1.46
C ILE A 74 -19.83 9.68 1.71
N CYS A 75 -20.13 10.43 0.64
CA CYS A 75 -20.42 11.87 0.74
C CYS A 75 -21.89 12.23 0.52
N ARG A 76 -22.79 11.24 0.35
CA ARG A 76 -24.24 11.38 0.17
C ARG A 76 -24.70 12.25 -1.02
N ASN A 77 -23.77 12.70 -1.87
CA ASN A 77 -24.04 13.40 -3.12
C ASN A 77 -24.58 12.45 -4.19
N LEU A 78 -25.37 12.96 -5.13
CA LEU A 78 -25.90 12.16 -6.23
C LEU A 78 -24.80 11.77 -7.22
N THR A 79 -24.70 10.47 -7.52
CA THR A 79 -23.73 9.87 -8.45
C THR A 79 -24.42 8.88 -9.39
N LYS A 80 -23.84 8.66 -10.56
CA LYS A 80 -24.19 7.56 -11.46
C LYS A 80 -23.20 6.40 -11.38
N ILE A 81 -22.04 6.62 -10.78
CA ILE A 81 -20.99 5.61 -10.74
C ILE A 81 -21.29 4.59 -9.64
N VAL A 82 -21.26 3.32 -10.02
CA VAL A 82 -21.44 2.15 -9.16
C VAL A 82 -20.23 1.24 -9.33
N CYS A 83 -19.74 0.65 -8.24
CA CYS A 83 -18.75 -0.41 -8.35
C CYS A 83 -19.46 -1.73 -8.68
N SER A 84 -19.08 -2.40 -9.77
CA SER A 84 -19.72 -3.65 -10.21
C SER A 84 -19.57 -4.79 -9.19
N LYS A 85 -18.43 -4.89 -8.49
CA LYS A 85 -18.17 -5.94 -7.49
C LYS A 85 -18.86 -5.67 -6.15
N CYS A 86 -18.87 -4.42 -5.69
CA CYS A 86 -19.44 -4.05 -4.39
C CYS A 86 -20.92 -3.62 -4.45
N ASN A 87 -21.46 -3.41 -5.65
CA ASN A 87 -22.80 -2.84 -5.90
C ASN A 87 -23.09 -1.55 -5.09
N VAL A 88 -22.07 -0.72 -4.89
CA VAL A 88 -22.15 0.53 -4.12
C VAL A 88 -22.08 1.73 -5.03
N SER A 89 -22.92 2.74 -4.78
CA SER A 89 -22.88 4.02 -5.48
C SER A 89 -21.83 4.92 -4.85
N VAL A 90 -20.82 5.33 -5.60
CA VAL A 90 -19.71 6.16 -5.12
C VAL A 90 -19.34 7.24 -6.14
N CYS A 91 -18.82 8.38 -5.70
CA CYS A 91 -18.38 9.43 -6.61
C CYS A 91 -17.00 9.10 -7.22
N LEU A 92 -16.90 9.23 -8.54
CA LEU A 92 -15.63 9.23 -9.26
C LEU A 92 -15.67 10.36 -10.31
N THR A 93 -15.14 11.51 -9.94
CA THR A 93 -15.02 12.71 -10.78
C THR A 93 -13.64 13.34 -10.58
N ASN A 94 -13.27 14.34 -11.38
CA ASN A 94 -12.01 15.06 -11.19
C ASN A 94 -11.95 15.79 -9.83
N SER A 95 -13.07 16.22 -9.27
CA SER A 95 -13.12 16.89 -7.95
C SER A 95 -13.37 15.96 -6.76
N LYS A 96 -13.89 14.74 -6.97
CA LYS A 96 -14.22 13.80 -5.87
C LYS A 96 -13.82 12.38 -6.23
N ASN A 97 -13.08 11.71 -5.34
CA ASN A 97 -12.69 10.31 -5.49
C ASN A 97 -13.18 9.46 -4.30
N CYS A 98 -14.49 9.40 -4.12
CA CYS A 98 -15.07 8.54 -3.09
C CYS A 98 -14.93 7.05 -3.44
N PHE A 99 -14.69 6.72 -4.72
CA PHE A 99 -14.43 5.36 -5.15
C PHE A 99 -13.15 4.80 -4.52
N GLU A 100 -12.02 5.51 -4.66
CA GLU A 100 -10.77 5.14 -3.99
C GLU A 100 -10.95 5.02 -2.49
N PHE A 101 -11.51 6.05 -1.86
CA PHE A 101 -11.66 6.10 -0.41
C PHE A 101 -12.49 4.94 0.14
N PHE A 102 -13.61 4.62 -0.52
CA PHE A 102 -14.46 3.49 -0.13
C PHE A 102 -13.70 2.17 -0.24
N HIS A 103 -12.97 1.94 -1.33
CA HIS A 103 -12.24 0.68 -1.53
C HIS A 103 -11.02 0.56 -0.63
N GLN A 104 -10.28 1.65 -0.40
CA GLN A 104 -9.18 1.66 0.55
C GLN A 104 -9.66 1.38 1.99
N MET A 105 -10.82 1.93 2.38
CA MET A 105 -11.42 1.61 3.69
C MET A 105 -11.93 0.18 3.74
N LYS A 106 -12.61 -0.29 2.68
CA LYS A 106 -13.15 -1.65 2.63
C LYS A 106 -12.05 -2.68 2.61
N GLU A 107 -10.97 -2.48 1.87
CA GLU A 107 -9.77 -3.31 1.92
C GLU A 107 -9.22 -3.34 3.34
N LYS A 108 -9.02 -2.18 4.01
CA LYS A 108 -8.56 -2.17 5.41
C LYS A 108 -9.49 -2.92 6.39
N ILE A 109 -10.78 -3.07 6.06
CA ILE A 109 -11.76 -3.80 6.87
C ILE A 109 -11.78 -5.29 6.49
N GLU A 110 -11.81 -5.62 5.19
CA GLU A 110 -11.75 -6.99 4.67
C GLU A 110 -10.41 -7.66 5.01
N PHE A 111 -9.30 -6.92 4.98
CA PHE A 111 -8.01 -7.33 5.51
C PHE A 111 -7.99 -7.44 7.03
N LYS A 112 -9.06 -7.10 7.76
CA LYS A 112 -9.20 -7.30 9.22
C LYS A 112 -10.22 -8.39 9.59
N GLU A 113 -10.85 -9.02 8.59
CA GLU A 113 -11.80 -10.11 8.81
C GLU A 113 -11.04 -11.38 9.26
N PRO A 114 -11.43 -12.03 10.38
CA PRO A 114 -10.81 -13.26 10.87
C PRO A 114 -10.73 -14.41 9.85
N ASN A 115 -11.61 -14.40 8.85
CA ASN A 115 -11.75 -15.43 7.83
C ASN A 115 -11.09 -15.07 6.49
N ASN A 116 -10.41 -13.92 6.38
CA ASN A 116 -9.66 -13.58 5.18
C ASN A 116 -8.31 -14.33 5.21
N PRO A 117 -7.97 -15.16 4.20
CA PRO A 117 -6.68 -15.86 4.16
C PRO A 117 -5.47 -14.91 4.08
N PHE A 118 -5.70 -13.63 3.78
CA PHE A 118 -4.71 -12.56 3.77
C PHE A 118 -4.77 -11.64 5.00
N TYR A 119 -5.76 -11.80 5.90
CA TYR A 119 -5.73 -11.12 7.20
C TYR A 119 -4.62 -11.72 8.04
N ARG A 120 -3.64 -10.89 8.36
CA ARG A 120 -2.67 -11.18 9.40
C ARG A 120 -3.01 -10.32 10.60
N PRO A 121 -3.31 -10.90 11.78
CA PRO A 121 -3.37 -10.15 13.02
C PRO A 121 -2.18 -9.20 13.11
N GLN A 122 -2.38 -7.98 13.60
CA GLN A 122 -1.25 -7.09 13.88
C GLN A 122 -0.42 -7.71 15.01
N PHE A 123 0.61 -8.46 14.62
CA PHE A 123 1.61 -8.97 15.53
C PHE A 123 2.85 -8.08 15.45
N LYS A 124 3.52 -7.94 16.59
CA LYS A 124 4.82 -7.29 16.66
C LYS A 124 5.89 -8.34 16.36
N ASN A 125 6.73 -8.10 15.36
CA ASN A 125 7.86 -8.98 15.06
C ASN A 125 9.14 -8.38 15.66
N ILE A 126 9.85 -9.16 16.47
CA ILE A 126 11.11 -8.78 17.09
C ILE A 126 12.19 -9.68 16.52
N ILE A 127 13.13 -9.12 15.78
CA ILE A 127 14.23 -9.89 15.20
C ILE A 127 15.46 -9.68 16.06
N ILE A 128 16.09 -10.78 16.46
CA ILE A 128 17.32 -10.80 17.23
C ILE A 128 18.49 -11.11 16.28
N GLU A 129 19.36 -10.12 16.11
CA GLU A 129 20.55 -10.20 15.27
C GLU A 129 21.83 -10.24 16.11
N GLY A 130 22.88 -10.83 15.57
CA GLY A 130 24.17 -10.89 16.26
C GLY A 130 25.14 -11.87 15.60
N ASN A 131 26.42 -11.75 15.91
CA ASN A 131 27.46 -12.57 15.28
C ASN A 131 27.38 -14.05 15.73
N LYS A 132 28.09 -14.95 15.03
CA LYS A 132 28.33 -16.33 15.48
C LYS A 132 28.99 -16.29 16.86
N GLY A 133 28.42 -17.01 17.83
CA GLY A 133 28.92 -17.04 19.21
C GLY A 133 28.48 -15.87 20.11
N ALA A 134 27.70 -14.89 19.62
CA ALA A 134 27.25 -13.74 20.42
C ALA A 134 26.21 -14.07 21.51
N GLY A 135 25.92 -15.35 21.78
CA GLY A 135 24.98 -15.75 22.85
C GLY A 135 23.50 -15.75 22.47
N LYS A 136 23.14 -15.60 21.18
CA LYS A 136 21.72 -15.62 20.72
C LYS A 136 20.94 -16.87 21.16
N ALA A 137 21.55 -18.05 21.16
CA ALA A 137 20.94 -19.28 21.72
C ALA A 137 20.61 -19.17 23.19
N SER A 138 21.56 -18.71 23.98
CA SER A 138 21.38 -18.54 25.40
C SER A 138 20.27 -17.52 25.68
N PHE A 139 20.20 -16.45 24.88
CA PHE A 139 19.12 -15.47 24.98
C PHE A 139 17.75 -16.04 24.58
N PHE A 140 17.67 -16.82 23.50
CA PHE A 140 16.43 -17.51 23.11
C PHE A 140 15.95 -18.48 24.19
N LYS A 141 16.87 -19.28 24.75
CA LYS A 141 16.56 -20.17 25.87
C LYS A 141 16.05 -19.40 27.08
N PHE A 142 16.67 -18.27 27.41
CA PHE A 142 16.19 -17.41 28.49
C PHE A 142 14.76 -16.91 28.22
N LEU A 143 14.43 -16.48 27.00
CA LEU A 143 13.08 -16.07 26.65
C LEU A 143 12.09 -17.23 26.74
N ASP A 144 12.46 -18.42 26.27
CA ASP A 144 11.62 -19.62 26.34
C ASP A 144 11.31 -20.00 27.81
N ASP A 145 12.34 -20.02 28.65
CA ASP A 145 12.22 -20.39 30.06
C ASP A 145 11.44 -19.34 30.90
N ASN A 146 11.34 -18.07 30.46
CA ASN A 146 10.81 -16.96 31.28
C ASN A 146 9.61 -16.22 30.67
N CYS A 147 9.28 -16.41 29.39
CA CYS A 147 8.29 -15.61 28.66
C CYS A 147 7.30 -16.47 27.87
N ASN A 148 6.41 -17.18 28.58
CA ASN A 148 5.42 -18.11 28.00
C ASN A 148 4.40 -17.48 27.03
N SER A 149 4.33 -16.15 26.93
CA SER A 149 3.41 -15.45 26.03
C SER A 149 4.01 -15.10 24.66
N LEU A 150 5.30 -15.40 24.44
CA LEU A 150 5.99 -15.12 23.19
C LEU A 150 5.92 -16.32 22.25
N SER A 151 5.75 -16.07 20.96
CA SER A 151 6.03 -17.07 19.93
C SER A 151 7.49 -16.95 19.54
N LEU A 152 8.30 -17.95 19.88
CA LEU A 152 9.71 -17.98 19.54
C LEU A 152 9.90 -18.76 18.24
N PHE A 153 10.68 -18.19 17.33
CA PHE A 153 11.10 -18.84 16.11
C PHE A 153 12.62 -18.80 16.01
N ASP A 154 13.25 -19.94 16.17
CA ASP A 154 14.68 -20.09 15.91
C ASP A 154 14.87 -20.83 14.59
N LEU A 155 15.48 -20.18 13.59
CA LEU A 155 15.85 -20.86 12.33
C LEU A 155 16.73 -22.08 12.62
N ARG A 156 17.55 -22.06 13.68
CA ARG A 156 18.31 -23.23 14.08
C ARG A 156 17.40 -24.36 14.50
N GLU A 157 16.28 -24.13 15.16
CA GLU A 157 15.34 -25.21 15.48
C GLU A 157 14.64 -25.73 14.22
N VAL A 158 14.38 -24.90 13.22
CA VAL A 158 13.94 -25.40 11.90
C VAL A 158 15.04 -26.24 11.24
N VAL A 159 16.30 -25.85 11.38
CA VAL A 159 17.47 -26.54 10.83
C VAL A 159 17.88 -27.78 11.66
N VAL A 160 17.56 -27.83 12.95
CA VAL A 160 18.03 -28.83 13.93
C VAL A 160 16.92 -29.81 14.31
N ASN A 161 15.65 -29.39 14.40
CA ASN A 161 14.50 -30.29 14.60
C ASN A 161 14.11 -31.03 13.31
N ILE A 162 14.65 -30.60 12.17
CA ILE A 162 14.82 -31.49 11.03
C ILE A 162 15.88 -32.52 11.45
N THR A 163 15.44 -33.67 11.94
CA THR A 163 16.27 -34.89 12.08
C THR A 163 16.76 -35.43 10.72
N ASP A 164 16.71 -34.62 9.67
CA ASP A 164 17.06 -35.01 8.32
C ASP A 164 18.57 -34.90 8.19
N GLN A 165 19.20 -36.07 8.16
CA GLN A 165 20.61 -36.26 7.85
C GLN A 165 21.05 -35.39 6.66
N LYS A 166 20.17 -35.12 5.69
CA LYS A 166 20.47 -34.27 4.52
C LYS A 166 20.89 -32.85 4.87
N LEU A 167 20.34 -32.26 5.93
CA LEU A 167 20.69 -30.89 6.31
C LEU A 167 22.01 -30.82 7.05
N ILE A 168 22.28 -31.82 7.90
CA ILE A 168 23.60 -32.02 8.50
C ILE A 168 24.62 -32.22 7.39
N ASP A 169 24.36 -33.12 6.44
CA ASP A 169 25.23 -33.37 5.29
C ASP A 169 25.44 -32.10 4.46
N LEU A 170 24.40 -31.29 4.24
CA LEU A 170 24.51 -30.05 3.48
C LEU A 170 25.44 -29.03 4.17
N LEU A 171 25.32 -28.88 5.49
CA LEU A 171 26.18 -27.99 6.27
C LEU A 171 27.62 -28.52 6.38
N GLU A 172 27.79 -29.82 6.59
CA GLU A 172 29.11 -30.46 6.61
C GLU A 172 29.80 -30.38 5.25
N ASN A 173 29.06 -30.59 4.16
CA ASN A 173 29.55 -30.44 2.80
C ASN A 173 29.97 -29.00 2.52
N GLN A 174 29.23 -28.01 3.03
CA GLN A 174 29.62 -26.60 2.92
C GLN A 174 30.85 -26.24 3.75
N ALA A 175 31.02 -26.85 4.92
CA ALA A 175 32.27 -26.70 5.68
C ALA A 175 33.46 -27.35 4.95
N ARG A 176 33.24 -28.45 4.22
CA ARG A 176 34.28 -29.18 3.50
C ARG A 176 34.68 -28.54 2.17
N ASP A 177 33.71 -28.08 1.39
CA ASP A 177 33.90 -27.47 0.08
C ASP A 177 32.97 -26.26 -0.10
N PRO A 178 33.33 -25.10 0.50
CA PRO A 178 32.49 -23.92 0.49
C PRO A 178 32.12 -23.41 -0.91
N PRO A 179 33.04 -23.31 -1.90
CA PRO A 179 32.69 -22.88 -3.25
C PRO A 179 31.65 -23.76 -3.94
N ARG A 180 31.62 -25.06 -3.63
CA ARG A 180 30.65 -25.98 -4.23
C ARG A 180 29.26 -25.90 -3.61
N TRP A 181 29.18 -25.66 -2.31
CA TRP A 181 27.95 -25.88 -1.52
C TRP A 181 27.34 -24.62 -0.92
N SER A 182 28.04 -23.49 -0.92
CA SER A 182 27.54 -22.25 -0.31
C SER A 182 26.28 -21.73 -0.97
N TYR A 183 26.14 -21.86 -2.29
CA TYR A 183 24.90 -21.50 -2.99
C TYR A 183 23.72 -22.36 -2.54
N ALA A 184 23.92 -23.67 -2.40
CA ALA A 184 22.88 -24.60 -1.97
C ALA A 184 22.43 -24.32 -0.53
N VAL A 185 23.37 -24.09 0.38
CA VAL A 185 23.09 -23.70 1.77
C VAL A 185 22.32 -22.38 1.84
N GLN A 186 22.78 -21.34 1.14
CA GLN A 186 22.10 -20.05 1.18
C GLN A 186 20.70 -20.11 0.56
N SER A 187 20.55 -20.82 -0.56
CA SER A 187 19.25 -21.05 -1.19
C SER A 187 18.27 -21.73 -0.23
N PHE A 188 18.72 -22.75 0.50
CA PHE A 188 17.92 -23.44 1.50
C PHE A 188 17.50 -22.49 2.64
N ILE A 189 18.46 -21.73 3.20
CA ILE A 189 18.20 -20.74 4.26
C ILE A 189 17.15 -19.71 3.81
N TYR A 190 17.28 -19.22 2.57
CA TYR A 190 16.33 -18.28 1.98
C TYR A 190 14.93 -18.87 1.92
N MET A 191 14.79 -20.09 1.41
CA MET A 191 13.50 -20.77 1.33
C MET A 191 12.85 -20.92 2.72
N CYS A 192 13.61 -21.32 3.74
CA CYS A 192 13.08 -21.39 5.11
C CYS A 192 12.56 -20.03 5.60
N PHE A 193 13.28 -18.94 5.34
CA PHE A 193 12.81 -17.60 5.70
C PHE A 193 11.60 -17.15 4.87
N LEU A 194 11.53 -17.50 3.58
CA LEU A 194 10.39 -17.18 2.73
C LEU A 194 9.12 -17.91 3.20
N ASP A 195 9.23 -19.21 3.48
CA ASP A 195 8.14 -20.01 4.02
C ASP A 195 7.68 -19.45 5.38
N ARG A 196 8.62 -19.12 6.27
CA ARG A 196 8.29 -18.50 7.56
C ARG A 196 7.63 -17.14 7.40
N ASN A 197 8.16 -16.30 6.51
CA ASN A 197 7.64 -14.95 6.29
C ASN A 197 6.23 -14.99 5.70
N THR A 198 5.93 -16.00 4.88
CA THR A 198 4.63 -16.20 4.26
C THR A 198 3.64 -16.96 5.15
N ALA A 199 4.08 -17.69 6.17
CA ALA A 199 3.20 -18.37 7.11
C ALA A 199 2.27 -17.40 7.89
N PRO A 200 0.99 -17.77 8.13
CA PRO A 200 0.11 -17.02 9.02
C PRO A 200 0.64 -17.09 10.46
N ALA A 201 0.54 -15.97 11.20
CA ALA A 201 0.87 -15.89 12.61
C ALA A 201 -0.39 -15.49 13.38
N ASN A 202 -0.75 -16.25 14.41
CA ASN A 202 -1.92 -16.00 15.24
C ASN A 202 -1.53 -15.28 16.55
N GLU A 203 -0.24 -15.19 16.82
CA GLU A 203 0.33 -14.71 18.07
C GLU A 203 0.57 -13.19 18.03
N LYS A 204 0.50 -12.52 19.20
CA LYS A 204 0.62 -11.06 19.28
C LYS A 204 2.06 -10.56 19.16
N VAL A 205 3.04 -11.36 19.59
CA VAL A 205 4.46 -11.03 19.52
C VAL A 205 5.22 -12.27 19.06
N VAL A 206 5.97 -12.11 17.97
CA VAL A 206 6.85 -13.13 17.42
C VAL A 206 8.28 -12.66 17.62
N VAL A 207 9.15 -13.53 18.14
CA VAL A 207 10.58 -13.26 18.26
C VAL A 207 11.33 -14.22 17.34
N GLU A 208 12.12 -13.69 16.41
CA GLU A 208 12.84 -14.45 15.39
C GLU A 208 14.35 -14.35 15.64
N ASN A 209 15.06 -15.48 15.61
CA ASN A 209 16.52 -15.51 15.63
C ASN A 209 17.04 -15.46 14.19
N LEU A 210 17.78 -14.40 13.88
CA LEU A 210 18.19 -14.05 12.51
C LEU A 210 17.01 -13.72 11.60
N SER A 211 17.34 -13.20 10.43
CA SER A 211 16.38 -12.83 9.40
C SER A 211 16.91 -13.06 8.00
N LEU A 212 16.01 -13.03 7.01
CA LEU A 212 16.37 -12.98 5.60
C LEU A 212 17.31 -11.80 5.29
N LEU A 213 17.18 -10.68 6.02
CA LEU A 213 18.07 -9.54 5.89
C LEU A 213 19.51 -9.92 6.28
N SER A 214 19.72 -10.55 7.44
CA SER A 214 21.05 -11.02 7.84
C SER A 214 21.61 -12.11 6.93
N ALA A 215 20.76 -13.02 6.44
CA ALA A 215 21.13 -14.04 5.47
C ALA A 215 21.70 -13.42 4.19
N HIS A 216 21.08 -12.33 3.73
CA HIS A 216 21.54 -11.60 2.55
C HIS A 216 22.76 -10.71 2.84
N GLU A 217 22.57 -9.70 3.69
CA GLU A 217 23.53 -8.60 3.87
C GLU A 217 24.82 -9.06 4.54
N CYS A 218 24.77 -10.10 5.39
CA CYS A 218 25.95 -10.62 6.06
C CYS A 218 26.48 -11.86 5.35
N TYR A 219 25.72 -12.95 5.32
CA TYR A 219 26.28 -14.23 4.85
C TYR A 219 26.48 -14.28 3.34
N THR A 220 25.46 -13.92 2.57
CA THR A 220 25.54 -13.97 1.10
C THR A 220 26.60 -13.01 0.56
N SER A 221 26.65 -11.78 1.09
CA SER A 221 27.70 -10.81 0.77
C SER A 221 29.10 -11.34 1.11
N SER A 222 29.32 -11.85 2.33
CA SER A 222 30.62 -12.41 2.72
C SER A 222 31.01 -13.65 1.91
N PHE A 223 30.05 -14.46 1.47
CA PHE A 223 30.34 -15.62 0.62
C PHE A 223 30.78 -15.21 -0.78
N LEU A 224 30.23 -14.14 -1.35
CA LEU A 224 30.73 -13.58 -2.61
C LEU A 224 32.16 -13.06 -2.43
N GLU A 225 32.42 -12.28 -1.37
CA GLU A 225 33.76 -11.72 -1.08
C GLU A 225 34.82 -12.82 -0.88
N ALA A 226 34.43 -13.94 -0.28
CA ALA A 226 35.30 -15.10 -0.07
C ALA A 226 35.46 -15.99 -1.32
N ASN A 227 34.85 -15.65 -2.46
CA ASN A 227 34.77 -16.48 -3.66
C ASN A 227 34.10 -17.85 -3.43
N TYR A 228 33.18 -17.94 -2.47
CA TYR A 228 32.36 -19.12 -2.23
C TYR A 228 31.08 -19.12 -3.08
N LEU A 229 30.75 -17.98 -3.69
CA LEU A 229 29.70 -17.84 -4.68
C LEU A 229 30.29 -17.28 -5.96
N THR A 230 29.83 -17.80 -7.09
CA THR A 230 30.04 -17.15 -8.39
C THR A 230 29.15 -15.90 -8.51
N PRO A 231 29.50 -14.95 -9.40
CA PRO A 231 28.64 -13.79 -9.66
C PRO A 231 27.22 -14.15 -10.09
N SER A 232 27.05 -15.26 -10.83
CA SER A 232 25.73 -15.75 -11.24
C SER A 232 24.91 -16.26 -10.05
N GLU A 233 25.50 -17.10 -9.18
CA GLU A 233 24.83 -17.60 -7.98
C GLU A 233 24.45 -16.47 -7.02
N TYR A 234 25.31 -15.45 -6.87
CA TYR A 234 24.99 -14.27 -6.09
C TYR A 234 23.81 -13.48 -6.68
N SER A 235 23.80 -13.29 -8.01
CA SER A 235 22.70 -12.63 -8.70
C SER A 235 21.37 -13.35 -8.50
N ASP A 236 21.36 -14.68 -8.53
CA ASP A 236 20.16 -15.49 -8.30
C ASP A 236 19.64 -15.32 -6.85
N LEU A 237 20.53 -15.29 -5.85
CA LEU A 237 20.16 -15.02 -4.46
C LEU A 237 19.65 -13.59 -4.26
N CYS A 238 20.22 -12.59 -4.93
CA CYS A 238 19.70 -11.21 -4.94
C CYS A 238 18.27 -11.16 -5.50
N PHE A 239 18.00 -11.91 -6.57
CA PHE A 239 16.66 -12.01 -7.12
C PHE A 239 15.70 -12.63 -6.10
N ALA A 240 16.06 -13.76 -5.48
CA ALA A 240 15.26 -14.40 -4.43
C ALA A 240 14.97 -13.47 -3.24
N TYR A 241 15.96 -12.68 -2.80
CA TYR A 241 15.79 -11.67 -1.75
C TYR A 241 14.79 -10.56 -2.11
N SER A 242 14.67 -10.23 -3.40
CA SER A 242 13.75 -9.19 -3.87
C SER A 242 12.29 -9.65 -3.90
N ILE A 243 12.02 -10.95 -4.01
CA ILE A 243 10.67 -11.51 -4.18
C ILE A 243 9.72 -11.08 -3.05
N PRO A 244 10.06 -11.16 -1.75
CA PRO A 244 9.20 -10.66 -0.68
C PRO A 244 8.85 -9.19 -0.81
N ARG A 245 9.77 -8.34 -1.28
CA ARG A 245 9.51 -6.90 -1.47
C ARG A 245 8.56 -6.63 -2.63
N LEU A 246 8.52 -7.54 -3.61
CA LEU A 246 7.63 -7.46 -4.78
C LEU A 246 6.25 -8.09 -4.50
N ALA A 247 6.19 -9.15 -3.70
CA ALA A 247 4.97 -9.91 -3.40
C ALA A 247 4.19 -9.37 -2.18
N SER A 248 4.88 -8.74 -1.24
CA SER A 248 4.29 -8.05 -0.09
C SER A 248 4.84 -6.63 -0.09
N GLY A 249 3.97 -5.61 -0.14
CA GLY A 249 4.36 -4.20 -0.25
C GLY A 249 5.19 -3.68 0.92
N GLY A 250 6.47 -4.07 1.00
CA GLY A 250 7.41 -3.70 2.05
C GLY A 250 7.53 -4.71 3.18
N ILE A 251 8.70 -4.63 3.85
CA ILE A 251 9.00 -5.25 5.14
C ILE A 251 7.81 -5.03 6.09
N ARG A 252 7.42 -6.06 6.85
CA ARG A 252 6.33 -6.02 7.84
C ARG A 252 6.40 -4.70 8.64
N GLU A 253 5.39 -3.83 8.50
CA GLU A 253 5.38 -2.46 9.06
C GLU A 253 5.59 -2.40 10.59
N ASN A 254 5.44 -3.52 11.31
CA ASN A 254 5.61 -3.65 12.76
C ASN A 254 6.82 -4.52 13.17
N THR A 255 7.95 -4.35 12.50
CA THR A 255 9.20 -5.09 12.82
C THR A 255 10.18 -4.23 13.59
N GLU A 256 10.65 -4.71 14.74
CA GLU A 256 11.78 -4.15 15.48
C GLU A 256 12.99 -5.09 15.37
N ILE A 257 14.15 -4.53 15.05
CA ILE A 257 15.41 -5.28 14.95
C ILE A 257 16.29 -4.89 16.14
N HIS A 258 16.69 -5.88 16.93
CA HIS A 258 17.58 -5.71 18.08
C HIS A 258 18.88 -6.46 17.83
N LYS A 259 20.01 -5.78 18.01
CA LYS A 259 21.35 -6.35 17.83
C LYS A 259 21.93 -6.71 19.20
N ILE A 260 22.47 -7.91 19.32
CA ILE A 260 23.22 -8.37 20.50
C ILE A 260 24.69 -8.62 20.15
#